data_AF-A0A3S0BHM9-F1
#
_entry.id   AF-A0A3S0BHM9-F1
#
_cell.length_a   1.000
_cell.length_b   1.000
_cell.length_c   1.000
_cell.angle_alpha   90.00
_cell.angle_beta   90.00
_cell.angle_gamma   90.00
#
_symmetry.space_group_name_H-M   'P 1'
#
loop_
_entity.id
_entity.type
_entity.pdbx_description
1 polymer ?
#
loop_
_entity_poly.entity_id
_entity_poly.type
_entity_poly.pdbx_seq_one_letter_code
_entity_poly.pdbx_strand_id
1 'polypeptide(L)' 'MAPGTGRAIVIGTILGFFVVGGFCGGIGLLLGLPPVAAIALGCFTGLWGGPGFGGMMGFVLHESKLEAEHEAAVGASSV' A
#
# COMPACT_ATOMS: atom_id res chain seq x y z
N MET A 1 -16.78 9.97 1.49
CA MET A 1 -15.68 9.12 1.98
C MET A 1 -15.94 8.84 3.43
N ALA A 2 -15.76 7.58 3.84
CA ALA A 2 -15.84 7.23 5.25
C ALA A 2 -14.79 8.03 6.07
N PRO A 3 -15.05 8.28 7.36
CA PRO A 3 -14.02 8.82 8.25
C PRO A 3 -12.78 7.91 8.19
N GLY A 4 -11.59 8.50 8.06
CA GLY A 4 -10.32 7.73 8.07
C GLY A 4 -9.79 7.27 6.71
N THR A 5 -10.57 7.36 5.63
CA THR A 5 -10.14 6.97 4.27
C THR A 5 -8.85 7.67 3.84
N GLY A 6 -8.72 8.98 4.09
CA GLY A 6 -7.50 9.73 3.75
C GLY A 6 -6.27 9.22 4.49
N ARG A 7 -6.41 8.84 5.77
CA ARG A 7 -5.32 8.24 6.54
C ARG A 7 -4.94 6.87 6.00
N ALA A 8 -5.92 6.05 5.61
CA ALA A 8 -5.68 4.73 5.03
C ALA A 8 -4.94 4.82 3.69
N ILE A 9 -5.30 5.78 2.83
CA ILE A 9 -4.59 6.05 1.57
C ILE A 9 -3.14 6.46 1.84
N VAL A 10 -2.89 7.35 2.81
CA VAL A 10 -1.53 7.80 3.15
C VAL A 10 -0.68 6.64 3.68
N ILE A 11 -1.24 5.84 4.60
CA ILE A 11 -0.54 4.66 5.13
C ILE A 11 -0.25 3.67 4.01
N GLY A 12 -1.25 3.36 3.18
CA GLY A 12 -1.08 2.49 2.02
C GLY A 12 -0.02 3.00 1.06
N THR A 13 0.03 4.31 0.81
CA THR A 13 1.03 4.96 -0.05
C THR A 13 2.45 4.78 0.48
N ILE A 14 2.65 5.01 1.78
CA ILE A 14 3.96 4.85 2.43
C ILE A 14 4.40 3.39 2.38
N LEU A 15 3.51 2.45 2.71
CA LEU A 15 3.81 1.03 2.65
C LEU A 15 4.12 0.58 1.22
N GLY A 16 3.31 1.01 0.24
CA GLY A 16 3.53 0.71 -1.17
C GLY A 16 4.87 1.22 -1.68
N PHE A 17 5.33 2.39 -1.21
CA PHE A 17 6.66 2.91 -1.55
C PHE A 17 7.76 1.93 -1.11
N PHE A 18 7.74 1.49 0.15
CA PHE A 18 8.76 0.59 0.67
C PHE A 18 8.68 -0.82 0.08
N VAL A 19 7.47 -1.33 -0.17
CA VAL A 19 7.27 -2.65 -0.76
C VAL A 19 7.75 -2.66 -2.21
N VAL A 20 7.27 -1.74 -3.05
CA VAL A 20 7.63 -1.71 -4.47
C VAL A 20 9.08 -1.28 -4.65
N GLY A 21 9.50 -0.21 -3.95
CA GLY A 21 10.86 0.28 -4.05
C GLY A 21 11.90 -0.69 -3.48
N GLY A 22 11.59 -1.31 -2.34
CA GLY A 22 12.45 -2.35 -1.76
C GLY A 22 12.57 -3.58 -2.65
N PHE A 23 11.44 -4.02 -3.24
CA PHE A 23 11.44 -5.14 -4.18
C PHE A 23 12.26 -4.87 -5.44
N CYS A 24 12.00 -3.75 -6.12
CA CYS A 24 12.74 -3.38 -7.33
C CYS A 24 14.21 -3.08 -7.06
N GLY A 25 14.54 -2.41 -5.94
CA GLY A 25 15.92 -2.19 -5.52
C GLY A 25 16.64 -3.50 -5.18
N GLY A 26 15.96 -4.42 -4.50
CA GLY A 26 16.47 -5.76 -4.19
C GLY A 26 16.75 -6.58 -5.44
N ILE A 27 15.84 -6.57 -6.43
CA ILE A 27 16.09 -7.17 -7.75
C ILE A 27 17.31 -6.53 -8.41
N GLY A 28 17.44 -5.20 -8.34
CA GLY A 28 18.59 -4.49 -8.88
C GLY A 28 19.92 -5.01 -8.30
N LEU A 29 20.00 -5.21 -6.99
CA LEU A 29 21.17 -5.80 -6.34
C LEU A 29 21.43 -7.23 -6.80
N LEU A 30 20.38 -8.06 -6.91
CA LEU A 30 20.49 -9.44 -7.38
C LEU A 30 20.98 -9.53 -8.84
N LEU A 31 20.69 -8.52 -9.65
CA LEU A 31 21.16 -8.38 -11.03
C LEU A 31 22.57 -7.76 -11.13
N GLY A 32 23.22 -7.48 -9.99
CA GLY A 32 24.59 -6.96 -9.95
C GLY A 32 24.70 -5.45 -10.11
N LEU A 33 23.61 -4.69 -9.96
CA LEU A 33 23.71 -3.23 -9.93
C LEU A 33 24.52 -2.77 -8.71
N PRO A 34 25.34 -1.71 -8.87
CA PRO A 34 26.01 -1.11 -7.73
C PRO A 34 24.98 -0.59 -6.73
N PRO A 35 25.26 -0.61 -5.41
CA PRO A 35 24.29 -0.31 -4.37
C PRO A 35 23.57 1.04 -4.55
N VAL A 36 24.30 2.06 -5.01
CA VAL A 36 23.75 3.40 -5.28
C VAL A 36 22.71 3.37 -6.41
N ALA A 37 22.97 2.62 -7.48
CA ALA A 37 22.04 2.49 -8.60
C ALA A 37 20.79 1.67 -8.23
N ALA A 38 20.97 0.63 -7.40
CA ALA A 38 19.85 -0.16 -6.89
C ALA A 38 18.94 0.66 -5.94
N ILE A 39 19.53 1.51 -5.09
CA ILE A 39 18.76 2.45 -4.25
C ILE A 39 18.01 3.46 -5.12
N ALA A 40 18.66 4.03 -6.13
CA ALA A 40 18.01 4.97 -7.04
C ALA A 40 16.83 4.32 -7.80
N LEU A 41 17.02 3.09 -8.28
CA LEU A 41 15.96 2.29 -8.91
C LEU A 41 14.80 2.02 -7.94
N GLY A 42 15.10 1.65 -6.70
CA GLY A 42 14.10 1.43 -5.67
C GLY A 42 13.32 2.70 -5.33
N CYS A 43 13.99 3.83 -5.15
CA CYS A 43 13.32 5.12 -4.90
C CYS A 43 12.45 5.53 -6.10
N PHE A 44 12.94 5.41 -7.33
CA PHE A 44 12.19 5.74 -8.53
C PHE A 44 10.91 4.89 -8.65
N THR A 45 11.05 3.57 -8.57
CA THR A 45 9.91 2.65 -8.66
C THR A 45 8.96 2.78 -7.47
N GLY A 46 9.48 3.01 -6.26
CA GLY A 46 8.69 3.26 -5.05
C GLY A 46 7.86 4.55 -5.15
N LEU A 47 8.38 5.62 -5.76
CA LEU A 47 7.63 6.87 -5.98
C LEU A 47 6.41 6.68 -6.88
N TRP A 48 6.44 5.71 -7.79
CA TRP A 48 5.31 5.36 -8.64
C TRP A 48 4.41 4.29 -7.99
N GLY A 49 5.01 3.29 -7.34
CA GLY A 49 4.31 2.19 -6.69
C GLY A 49 3.58 2.58 -5.40
N GLY A 50 4.11 3.54 -4.65
CA GLY A 50 3.49 4.02 -3.41
C GLY A 50 2.14 4.71 -3.66
N PRO A 51 2.11 5.89 -4.28
CA PRO A 51 0.86 6.64 -4.48
C PRO A 51 -0.15 5.88 -5.35
N GLY A 52 0.32 5.15 -6.37
CA GLY A 52 -0.53 4.38 -7.27
C GLY A 52 -1.08 3.11 -6.62
N PHE A 53 -0.22 2.11 -6.44
CA PHE A 53 -0.63 0.80 -5.91
C PHE A 53 -0.92 0.84 -4.41
N GLY A 54 -0.01 1.41 -3.62
CA GLY A 54 -0.14 1.47 -2.16
C GLY A 54 -1.36 2.27 -1.72
N GLY A 55 -1.58 3.45 -2.30
CA GLY A 55 -2.75 4.29 -1.98
C GLY A 55 -4.07 3.60 -2.31
N MET A 56 -4.16 2.94 -3.46
CA MET A 56 -5.34 2.18 -3.88
C MET A 56 -5.61 0.98 -2.97
N MET A 57 -4.58 0.21 -2.63
CA MET A 57 -4.71 -0.90 -1.68
C MET A 57 -5.13 -0.42 -0.29
N GLY A 58 -4.56 0.68 0.20
CA GLY A 58 -4.94 1.28 1.48
C GLY A 58 -6.41 1.71 1.51
N PHE A 59 -6.91 2.27 0.40
CA PHE A 59 -8.32 2.59 0.24
C PHE A 59 -9.20 1.33 0.26
N VAL A 60 -8.91 0.35 -0.60
CA VAL A 60 -9.72 -0.88 -0.73
C VAL A 60 -9.79 -1.63 0.59
N LEU A 61 -8.66 -1.82 1.27
CA LEU A 61 -8.63 -2.52 2.55
C LEU A 61 -9.43 -1.81 3.65
N HIS A 62 -9.47 -0.47 3.61
CA HIS A 62 -10.26 0.31 4.56
C HIS A 62 -11.77 0.17 4.28
N GLU A 63 -12.19 0.28 3.03
CA GLU A 63 -13.60 0.11 2.66
C GLU A 63 -14.08 -1.32 2.97
N SER A 64 -13.31 -2.36 2.60
CA SER A 64 -13.66 -3.75 2.91
C SER A 64 -13.78 -4.03 4.41
N LYS A 65 -12.98 -3.35 5.24
CA LYS A 65 -13.09 -3.46 6.71
C LYS A 65 -14.41 -2.86 7.22
N LEU A 66 -14.81 -1.71 6.67
CA LEU A 66 -16.07 -1.06 7.04
C LEU A 66 -17.28 -1.87 6.57
N GLU A 67 -17.22 -2.45 5.37
CA GLU A 67 -18.25 -3.36 4.86
C GLU A 67 -18.43 -4.57 5.80
N ALA A 68 -17.33 -5.23 6.18
CA ALA A 68 -17.37 -6.35 7.10
C ALA A 68 -17.91 -5.98 8.50
N GLU A 69 -17.57 -4.79 9.01
CA GLU A 69 -18.11 -4.28 10.29
C GLU A 69 -19.62 -4.01 10.19
N HIS A 70 -20.10 -3.50 9.05
CA HIS A 70 -21.53 -3.29 8.81
C HIS A 70 -22.28 -4.62 8.77
N GLU A 71 -21.78 -5.61 8.01
CA GLU A 71 -22.38 -6.94 7.91
C GLU A 71 -22.45 -7.64 9.28
N ALA A 72 -21.39 -7.54 10.09
CA ALA A 72 -21.37 -8.07 11.44
C ALA A 72 -22.39 -7.39 12.35
N ALA A 73 -22.56 -6.06 12.25
CA ALA A 73 -23.53 -5.32 13.04
C ALA A 73 -24.98 -5.64 12.66
N VAL A 74 -25.27 -5.77 11.36
CA VAL A 74 -26.60 -6.18 10.87
C VAL A 74 -26.92 -7.62 11.26
N GLY A 75 -25.94 -8.52 11.14
CA GLY A 75 -26.07 -9.92 11.57
C GLY A 75 -26.30 -10.06 13.08
N ALA A 76 -25.71 -9.19 13.89
CA ALA A 76 -25.95 -9.18 15.35
C ALA A 76 -27.31 -8.59 15.75
N SER A 77 -27.92 -7.71 14.92
CA SER A 77 -29.24 -7.12 15.19
C SER A 77 -30.41 -7.98 14.72
N SER A 78 -30.16 -9.01 13.90
CA SER A 78 -31.20 -9.93 13.38
C SER A 78 -31.33 -11.22 14.18
N VAL A 79 -30.54 -11.37 15.24
CA VAL A 79 -30.58 -12.46 16.25
C VAL A 79 -31.23 -11.92 17.52
#